data_AF-G2DFU1-F1
#
_entry.id   AF-G2DFU1-F1
#
_cell.length_a   1.000
_cell.length_b   1.000
_cell.length_c   1.000
_cell.angle_alpha   90.00
_cell.angle_beta   90.00
_cell.angle_gamma   90.00
#
_symmetry.space_group_name_H-M   'P 1'
#
loop_
_entity.id
_entity.type
_entity.pdbx_description
1 polymer ?
#
loop_
_entity_poly.entity_id
_entity_poly.type
_entity_poly.pdbx_seq_one_letter_code
_entity_poly.pdbx_strand_id
1 'polypeptide(L)' 'MVKRVVFGTVESEGVAGLQDMNRRELVVLGTLAVAVLILGLWPAPLVEVMDASIVNLLQHISVSKL' A
#
# COMPACT_ATOMS: atom_id res chain seq x y z
N MET A 1 8.48 12.18 -6.62
CA MET A 1 9.71 11.50 -6.16
C MET A 1 10.24 10.48 -7.17
N VAL A 2 9.43 9.58 -7.71
CA VAL A 2 9.84 8.58 -8.71
C VAL A 2 10.50 9.22 -9.95
N LYS A 3 9.88 10.25 -10.54
CA LYS A 3 10.38 10.94 -11.74
C LYS A 3 11.86 11.38 -11.64
N ARG A 4 12.23 11.99 -10.52
CA ARG A 4 13.58 12.52 -10.29
C ARG A 4 14.62 11.46 -9.90
N VAL A 5 14.19 10.35 -9.28
CA VAL A 5 15.10 9.31 -8.75
C VAL A 5 15.35 8.21 -9.77
N VAL A 6 14.33 7.80 -10.54
CA VAL A 6 14.41 6.67 -11.46
C VAL A 6 14.78 7.11 -12.89
N PHE A 7 14.33 8.30 -13.30
CA PHE A 7 14.50 8.79 -14.68
C PHE A 7 15.48 9.97 -14.81
N GLY A 8 16.14 10.35 -13.71
CA GLY A 8 17.19 11.38 -13.70
C GLY A 8 18.58 10.76 -13.91
N THR A 9 19.54 11.58 -14.34
CA THR A 9 20.96 11.18 -14.38
C THR A 9 21.50 10.92 -12.96
N VAL A 10 22.32 9.89 -12.80
CA VAL A 10 22.92 9.56 -11.50
C VAL A 10 24.05 10.55 -11.21
N GLU A 11 23.78 11.54 -10.36
CA GLU A 11 24.75 12.59 -10.00
C GLU A 11 25.54 12.27 -8.71
N SER A 12 25.09 11.30 -7.91
CA SER A 12 25.72 10.94 -6.63
C SER A 12 26.53 9.66 -6.74
N GLU A 13 27.83 9.72 -6.42
CA GLU A 13 28.74 8.56 -6.40
C GLU A 13 28.25 7.43 -5.49
N GLY A 14 27.56 7.76 -4.39
CA GLY A 14 26.99 6.79 -3.47
C GLY A 14 25.81 5.99 -4.05
N VAL A 15 25.13 6.53 -5.06
CA VAL A 15 24.05 5.84 -5.78
C VAL A 15 24.60 5.00 -6.93
N ALA A 16 25.70 5.45 -7.54
CA ALA A 16 26.35 4.73 -8.65
C ALA A 16 26.94 3.37 -8.24
N GLY A 17 27.36 3.22 -6.97
CA GLY A 17 27.91 1.97 -6.43
C GLY A 17 26.87 1.00 -5.86
N LEU A 18 25.57 1.30 -5.95
CA LEU A 18 24.54 0.43 -5.37
C LEU A 18 24.41 -0.86 -6.16
N GLN A 19 24.36 -1.98 -5.44
CA GLN A 19 24.08 -3.29 -6.02
C GLN A 19 22.59 -3.50 -6.22
N ASP A 20 22.25 -4.34 -7.20
CA ASP A 20 20.88 -4.72 -7.48
C ASP A 20 20.22 -5.45 -6.30
N MET A 21 18.88 -5.43 -6.33
CA MET A 21 18.06 -6.01 -5.29
C MET A 21 18.30 -7.51 -5.13
N ASN A 22 18.51 -7.94 -3.89
CA ASN A 22 18.74 -9.35 -3.57
C ASN A 22 17.45 -10.16 -3.66
N ARG A 23 17.55 -11.48 -3.87
CA ARG A 23 16.37 -12.38 -3.93
C ARG A 23 15.46 -12.27 -2.70
N ARG A 24 16.04 -12.07 -1.51
CA ARG A 24 15.30 -11.88 -0.26
C ARG A 24 14.45 -10.60 -0.27
N GLU A 25 15.03 -9.50 -0.75
CA GLU A 25 14.34 -8.21 -0.83
C GLU A 25 13.20 -8.26 -1.85
N LEU A 26 13.44 -8.94 -2.99
CA LEU A 26 12.41 -9.17 -4.00
C LEU A 26 11.22 -9.96 -3.44
N VAL A 27 11.46 -11.01 -2.65
CA VAL A 27 10.37 -11.79 -2.03
C VAL A 27 9.54 -10.92 -1.08
N VAL A 28 10.18 -10.10 -0.25
CA VAL A 28 9.48 -9.22 0.71
C VAL A 28 8.66 -8.16 -0.03
N LEU A 29 9.28 -7.42 -0.96
CA LEU A 29 8.59 -6.37 -1.72
C LEU A 29 7.53 -6.93 -2.67
N GLY A 30 7.81 -8.08 -3.28
CA GLY A 30 6.87 -8.79 -4.15
C GLY A 30 5.64 -9.27 -3.40
N THR A 31 5.80 -9.80 -2.18
CA THR A 31 4.66 -10.22 -1.34
C THR A 31 3.77 -9.03 -0.98
N LEU A 32 4.37 -7.90 -0.59
CA LEU A 32 3.62 -6.68 -0.32
C LEU A 32 2.90 -6.17 -1.57
N ALA A 33 3.56 -6.17 -2.73
CA ALA A 33 2.95 -5.77 -3.99
C ALA A 33 1.72 -6.65 -4.33
N VAL A 34 1.84 -7.96 -4.16
CA VAL A 34 0.72 -8.91 -4.38
C VAL A 34 -0.43 -8.62 -3.40
N ALA A 35 -0.14 -8.42 -2.11
CA ALA A 35 -1.18 -8.10 -1.13
C ALA A 35 -1.94 -6.81 -1.49
N VAL A 36 -1.21 -5.77 -1.93
CA VAL A 36 -1.81 -4.50 -2.38
C VAL A 36 -2.65 -4.70 -3.65
N LEU A 37 -2.18 -5.51 -4.61
CA LEU A 37 -2.94 -5.82 -5.82
C LEU A 37 -4.22 -6.60 -5.52
N ILE A 38 -4.17 -7.59 -4.63
CA ILE A 38 -5.35 -8.35 -4.20
C ILE A 38 -6.40 -7.40 -3.62
N LEU A 39 -6.01 -6.53 -2.69
CA LEU A 39 -6.93 -5.56 -2.08
C LEU A 39 -7.41 -4.50 -3.08
N GLY A 40 -6.57 -4.08 -4.02
CA GLY A 40 -6.90 -3.08 -5.04
C GLY A 40 -7.85 -3.62 -6.12
N LEU A 41 -7.74 -4.89 -6.48
CA LEU A 41 -8.61 -5.54 -7.46
C LEU A 41 -9.89 -6.09 -6.82
N TRP A 42 -9.80 -6.62 -5.60
CA TRP A 42 -10.92 -7.16 -4.85
C TRP A 42 -10.95 -6.57 -3.43
N PRO A 43 -11.62 -5.42 -3.22
CA PRO A 43 -11.72 -4.79 -1.91
C PRO A 43 -12.74 -5.44 -0.96
N ALA A 44 -13.67 -6.26 -1.46
CA ALA A 44 -14.77 -6.83 -0.67
C ALA A 44 -14.36 -7.55 0.64
N PRO A 45 -13.28 -8.39 0.70
CA PRO A 45 -12.88 -9.04 1.95
C PRO A 45 -12.56 -8.04 3.06
N LEU A 46 -12.02 -6.87 2.71
CA LEU A 46 -11.77 -5.81 3.68
C LEU A 46 -13.08 -5.12 4.09
N VAL A 47 -13.94 -4.81 3.11
CA VAL A 47 -15.21 -4.12 3.33
C VAL A 47 -16.18 -4.98 4.17
N GLU A 48 -16.27 -6.26 3.89
CA GLU A 48 -17.12 -7.23 4.61
C GLU A 48 -16.74 -7.33 6.09
N VAL A 49 -15.43 -7.32 6.41
CA VAL A 49 -14.96 -7.31 7.80
C VAL A 49 -15.33 -6.00 8.50
N MET A 50 -15.33 -4.88 7.77
CA MET A 50 -15.66 -3.57 8.32
C MET A 50 -17.17 -3.31 8.43
N ASP A 51 -18.00 -4.06 7.70
CA ASP A 51 -19.43 -3.77 7.52
C ASP A 51 -20.20 -3.64 8.84
N ALA A 52 -20.04 -4.61 9.74
CA ALA A 52 -20.72 -4.60 11.04
C ALA A 52 -20.35 -3.37 11.90
N SER A 53 -19.06 -3.00 11.91
CA SER A 53 -18.59 -1.81 12.63
C SER A 53 -19.12 -0.53 11.99
N ILE A 54 -19.15 -0.46 10.65
CA ILE A 54 -19.69 0.69 9.92
C ILE A 54 -21.19 0.86 10.21
N VAL A 55 -21.97 -0.21 10.15
CA VAL A 55 -23.42 -0.17 10.44
C VAL A 55 -23.69 0.33 11.86
N ASN A 56 -22.98 -0.21 12.86
CA ASN A 56 -23.12 0.25 14.24
C ASN A 56 -22.76 1.74 14.36
N LEU A 57 -21.64 2.17 13.77
CA LEU A 57 -21.23 3.58 13.79
C LEU A 57 -22.28 4.50 13.15
N LEU A 58 -22.86 4.10 12.02
CA LEU A 58 -23.92 4.86 11.36
C LEU A 58 -25.17 4.96 12.24
N GLN A 59 -25.57 3.88 12.92
CA GLN A 59 -26.69 3.91 13.86
C GLN A 59 -26.42 4.88 15.01
N HIS A 60 -25.24 4.81 15.64
CA HIS A 60 -24.85 5.71 16.73
C HIS A 60 -24.86 7.19 16.28
N ILE A 61 -24.33 7.51 15.09
CA ILE A 61 -24.31 8.88 14.57
C ILE A 61 -25.70 9.34 14.15
N SER A 62 -26.55 8.46 13.61
CA SER A 62 -27.93 8.80 13.22
C SER A 62 -28.80 9.17 14.41
N VAL A 63 -28.59 8.51 15.56
CA VAL A 63 -29.28 8.82 16.82
C VAL A 63 -28.65 10.05 17.51
N SER A 64 -27.34 10.25 17.36
CA SER A 64 -26.59 11.37 17.96
C SER A 64 -26.68 12.69 17.18
N LYS A 65 -27.72 12.86 16.34
CA LYS A 65 -28.08 14.18 15.79
C LYS A 65 -28.86 14.99 16.85
N LEU A 66 -28.18 15.40 17.92
CA LEU A 66 -28.53 16.61 18.69
C LEU A 66 -27.46 17.67 18.39
#